data_AF-W6KLA7-F1
#
_entry.id   AF-W6KLA7-F1
#
_cell.length_a   1.000
_cell.length_b   1.000
_cell.length_c   1.000
_cell.angle_alpha   90.00
_cell.angle_beta   90.00
_cell.angle_gamma   90.00
#
_symmetry.space_group_name_H-M   'P 1'
#
loop_
_entity.id
_entity.type
_entity.pdbx_description
1 polymer ?
#
loop_
_entity_poly.entity_id
_entity_poly.type
_entity_poly.pdbx_seq_one_letter_code
_entity_poly.pdbx_strand_id
1 'polypeptide(L)'
;MGGVDLPWVWDPTQRLRRQAAGELVGFPILVLEAARGEGAVFEVFLDREEMTYRVDDGPPTPPGKGGGGDSTPYYFNYGATGLLRCDYDLASWRAIFQHAACLWSQDHLTITATLSALRNVLVGRFPDETDGDRCTLIWEWLRTLTAMPHAMSCFVWDLITTCVEELVYLVQGHDCSQAVHQFVEDLYVPLLERHQISFFATEDPLNFQAFQDIPRRTVTKILRVLALCESSFLHEGATEMGFSVLDVLGLRSLRESMFLTTPAGARSEDAAGGGGRGVDLKNSAHVSSAAIAFFCLVSREPARWWSCVTGIVAAICGLDTEPLQLNMQLCIPKVKISCSSVVEVLLVVLPAFFSMRDARAFHFMSDVLSMFSCLSDAVAQILLWNRHFLIFILSHRHAALKPLVVQILVSLGTKLCSDRRVVTLLHALLTFQKAGMAQFESLQALLLEERKEETTAVMDDLKDASPLSAEMLEDLRAMTVNCLWIAYSCTRIEQFLRRRPGRSP
;
A
#
# COMPACT_ATOMS: atom_id res chain seq x y z
N MET A 1 27.86 28.87 27.79
CA MET A 1 26.65 29.20 27.01
C MET A 1 27.04 29.11 25.54
N GLY A 2 26.38 28.23 24.80
CA GLY A 2 26.71 27.89 23.42
C GLY A 2 26.14 26.51 23.14
N GLY A 3 24.84 26.47 22.85
CA GLY A 3 24.16 25.24 22.47
C GLY A 3 24.68 24.76 21.12
N VAL A 4 24.83 23.44 21.00
CA VAL A 4 24.88 22.77 19.72
C VAL A 4 23.84 21.67 19.80
N ASP A 5 22.62 22.02 19.37
CA ASP A 5 21.67 21.08 18.84
C ASP A 5 22.32 20.39 17.64
N LEU A 6 22.50 19.07 17.70
CA LEU A 6 22.63 18.25 16.51
C LEU A 6 21.34 17.41 16.39
N PRO A 7 20.50 17.68 15.38
CA PRO A 7 19.28 16.92 15.19
C PRO A 7 19.62 15.55 14.60
N TRP A 8 19.09 14.51 15.20
CA TRP A 8 18.99 13.19 14.57
C TRP A 8 18.14 13.33 13.30
N VAL A 9 18.74 13.12 12.12
CA VAL A 9 18.03 13.07 10.84
C VAL A 9 17.90 11.62 10.43
N TRP A 10 16.65 11.14 10.32
CA TRP A 10 16.33 9.79 9.88
C TRP A 10 16.23 9.77 8.34
N ASP A 11 17.17 9.10 7.66
CA ASP A 11 17.13 8.81 6.21
C ASP A 11 16.79 7.32 5.99
N PRO A 12 15.61 7.00 5.44
CA PRO A 12 15.16 5.62 5.28
C PRO A 12 15.83 4.84 4.13
N THR A 13 16.68 5.48 3.31
CA THR A 13 17.19 4.90 2.05
C THR A 13 18.67 4.49 2.05
N GLN A 14 19.43 4.76 3.11
CA GLN A 14 20.85 4.40 3.09
C GLN A 14 21.12 3.06 3.77
N ARG A 15 21.67 2.14 2.97
CA ARG A 15 22.66 1.13 3.41
C ARG A 15 23.51 1.73 4.53
N LEU A 16 23.96 0.95 5.51
CA LEU A 16 24.97 1.36 6.48
C LEU A 16 26.16 2.02 5.74
N ARG A 17 26.13 3.34 5.60
CA ARG A 17 27.21 4.20 5.16
C ARG A 17 27.21 5.36 6.12
N ARG A 18 28.24 5.28 6.96
CA ARG A 18 28.68 6.23 7.96
C ARG A 18 28.68 7.66 7.41
N GLN A 19 28.33 8.65 8.23
CA GLN A 19 28.81 10.01 8.00
C GLN A 19 30.34 9.94 7.87
N ALA A 20 30.89 10.60 6.86
CA ALA A 20 32.31 10.53 6.49
C ALA A 20 33.31 11.02 7.57
N ALA A 21 32.85 11.32 8.81
CA ALA A 21 33.64 11.89 9.88
C ALA A 21 33.27 11.44 11.32
N GLY A 22 32.37 10.47 11.53
CA GLY A 22 31.97 10.03 12.88
C GLY A 22 32.79 8.84 13.39
N GLU A 23 33.24 8.84 14.65
CA GLU A 23 33.97 7.72 15.31
C GLU A 23 33.21 6.38 15.25
N LEU A 24 33.93 5.24 15.30
CA LEU A 24 33.34 3.90 15.28
C LEU A 24 32.64 3.68 16.62
N VAL A 25 31.32 3.87 16.66
CA VAL A 25 30.54 3.48 17.85
C VAL A 25 30.31 1.99 17.76
N GLY A 26 31.11 1.22 18.51
CA GLY A 26 30.89 -0.20 18.69
C GLY A 26 29.55 -0.44 19.39
N PHE A 27 28.67 -1.23 18.78
CA PHE A 27 27.43 -1.67 19.42
C PHE A 27 27.33 -3.20 19.39
N PRO A 28 26.83 -3.82 20.47
CA PRO A 28 26.61 -5.25 20.50
C PRO A 28 25.41 -5.64 19.66
N ILE A 29 25.52 -6.76 18.97
CA ILE A 29 24.40 -7.43 18.29
C ILE A 29 24.37 -8.89 18.66
N LEU A 30 23.16 -9.45 18.80
CA LEU A 30 22.99 -10.88 18.93
C LEU A 30 22.95 -11.56 17.57
N VAL A 31 23.55 -12.74 17.49
CA VAL A 31 23.58 -13.60 16.32
C VAL A 31 23.03 -14.96 16.70
N LEU A 32 22.05 -15.44 15.94
CA LEU A 32 21.46 -16.75 16.07
C LEU A 32 22.10 -17.70 15.04
N GLU A 33 22.63 -18.82 15.50
CA GLU A 33 22.93 -19.97 14.63
C GLU A 33 21.62 -20.73 14.34
N ALA A 34 20.95 -20.39 13.24
CA ALA A 34 19.53 -20.71 13.03
C ALA A 34 19.23 -22.22 12.96
N ALA A 35 20.18 -23.07 12.53
CA ALA A 35 19.98 -24.53 12.56
C ALA A 35 20.06 -25.15 13.95
N ARG A 36 20.65 -24.45 14.93
CA ARG A 36 20.77 -24.92 16.33
C ARG A 36 19.71 -24.32 17.26
N GLY A 37 18.89 -23.39 16.76
CA GLY A 37 17.78 -22.78 17.49
C GLY A 37 18.23 -21.89 18.65
N GLU A 38 17.31 -21.56 19.56
CA GLU A 38 17.50 -20.58 20.65
C GLU A 38 18.67 -20.89 21.60
N GLY A 39 19.19 -22.12 21.60
CA GLY A 39 20.36 -22.52 22.39
C GLY A 39 21.71 -22.07 21.83
N ALA A 40 21.76 -21.45 20.66
CA ALA A 40 22.98 -21.03 19.98
C ALA A 40 22.93 -19.54 19.58
N VAL A 41 22.72 -18.69 20.59
CA VAL A 41 22.77 -17.23 20.47
C VAL A 41 24.08 -16.73 21.06
N PHE A 42 24.80 -15.87 20.32
CA PHE A 42 26.04 -15.25 20.79
C PHE A 42 26.09 -13.77 20.42
N GLU A 43 26.89 -13.01 21.16
CA GLU A 43 27.05 -11.57 20.99
C GLU A 43 28.26 -11.25 20.10
N VAL A 44 28.07 -10.37 19.13
CA VAL A 44 29.13 -9.84 18.27
C VAL A 44 29.18 -8.32 18.44
N PHE A 45 30.37 -7.79 18.64
CA PHE A 45 30.61 -6.35 18.70
C PHE A 45 31.06 -5.83 17.34
N LEU A 46 30.26 -4.95 16.75
CA LEU A 46 30.61 -4.32 15.47
C LEU A 46 31.41 -3.05 15.72
N ASP A 47 32.75 -3.18 15.84
CA ASP A 47 33.67 -2.08 16.11
C ASP A 47 34.41 -1.57 14.86
N ARG A 48 34.17 -2.15 13.68
CA ARG A 48 34.89 -1.89 12.41
C ARG A 48 33.95 -1.80 11.22
N GLU A 49 34.41 -1.18 10.13
CA GLU A 49 33.68 -1.08 8.86
C GLU A 49 33.54 -2.42 8.13
N GLU A 50 34.49 -3.34 8.35
CA GLU A 50 34.46 -4.70 7.85
C GLU A 50 34.96 -5.64 8.96
N MET A 51 34.20 -6.71 9.22
CA MET A 51 34.53 -7.71 10.23
C MET A 51 34.27 -9.10 9.64
N THR A 52 35.29 -9.97 9.66
CA THR A 52 35.12 -11.38 9.31
C THR A 52 34.87 -12.18 10.58
N TYR A 53 33.68 -12.76 10.71
CA TYR A 53 33.35 -13.66 11.81
C TYR A 53 33.67 -15.12 11.40
N ARG A 54 34.51 -15.80 12.18
CA ARG A 54 34.76 -17.25 12.05
C ARG A 54 34.08 -17.96 13.20
N VAL A 55 33.18 -18.88 12.87
CA VAL A 55 32.44 -19.66 13.85
C VAL A 55 33.29 -20.87 14.24
N ASP A 56 34.34 -20.66 15.02
CA ASP A 56 35.13 -21.74 15.61
C ASP A 56 35.85 -21.21 16.86
N ASP A 57 35.11 -21.14 17.97
CA ASP A 57 35.70 -21.19 19.32
C ASP A 57 35.18 -22.45 20.05
N GLY A 58 35.41 -23.60 19.41
CA GLY A 58 35.62 -24.87 20.10
C GLY A 58 37.11 -25.25 19.98
N PRO A 59 37.73 -25.92 20.95
CA PRO A 59 39.15 -26.28 20.86
C PRO A 59 39.42 -27.09 19.58
N PRO A 60 40.56 -26.87 18.91
CA PRO A 60 40.79 -27.39 17.57
C PRO A 60 40.85 -28.91 17.57
N THR A 61 39.82 -29.57 17.08
CA THR A 61 39.92 -30.96 16.63
C THR A 61 40.47 -30.99 15.20
N PRO A 62 41.52 -31.79 14.92
CA PRO A 62 42.21 -31.79 13.63
C PRO A 62 41.34 -32.32 12.48
N PRO A 63 41.67 -31.97 11.22
CA PRO A 63 40.78 -32.15 10.08
C PRO A 63 40.64 -33.63 9.71
N GLY A 64 39.52 -34.22 10.12
CA GLY A 64 39.02 -35.49 9.62
C GLY A 64 38.18 -35.24 8.36
N LYS A 65 38.67 -35.75 7.22
CA LYS A 65 37.96 -35.83 5.94
C LYS A 65 36.53 -36.37 6.11
N GLY A 66 35.53 -35.63 5.66
CA GLY A 66 34.23 -36.18 5.30
C GLY A 66 33.05 -35.22 5.46
N GLY A 67 32.36 -34.95 4.36
CA GLY A 67 31.00 -34.37 4.35
C GLY A 67 30.97 -32.93 3.85
N GLY A 68 30.21 -32.68 2.77
CA GLY A 68 29.96 -31.34 2.26
C GLY A 68 29.42 -30.43 3.36
N GLY A 69 30.04 -29.27 3.54
CA GLY A 69 29.67 -28.33 4.57
C GLY A 69 28.30 -27.75 4.27
N ASP A 70 27.27 -28.26 4.94
CA ASP A 70 26.07 -27.48 5.23
C ASP A 70 26.53 -26.30 6.09
N SER A 71 26.75 -25.15 5.44
CA SER A 71 27.03 -23.91 6.15
C SER A 71 25.80 -23.56 6.98
N THR A 72 25.90 -23.68 8.30
CA THR A 72 24.79 -23.31 9.19
C THR A 72 24.40 -21.85 8.96
N PRO A 73 23.12 -21.52 8.70
CA PRO A 73 22.72 -20.13 8.51
C PRO A 73 22.84 -19.33 9.81
N TYR A 74 23.48 -18.16 9.73
CA TYR A 74 23.57 -17.20 10.83
C TYR A 74 22.61 -16.03 10.58
N TYR A 75 21.77 -15.74 11.56
CA TYR A 75 20.90 -14.58 11.57
C TYR A 75 21.43 -13.55 12.58
N PHE A 76 21.99 -12.48 12.05
CA PHE A 76 22.45 -11.31 12.78
C PHE A 76 21.29 -10.40 13.15
N ASN A 77 21.48 -9.66 14.25
CA ASN A 77 20.48 -8.79 14.87
C ASN A 77 19.29 -9.56 15.43
N TYR A 78 19.55 -10.75 16.00
CA TYR A 78 18.54 -11.56 16.67
C TYR A 78 17.89 -10.83 17.85
N GLY A 79 16.57 -10.88 17.95
CA GLY A 79 15.78 -10.10 18.90
C GLY A 79 15.73 -8.60 18.59
N ALA A 80 16.18 -8.15 17.40
CA ALA A 80 16.29 -6.75 17.01
C ALA A 80 17.12 -5.89 17.99
N THR A 81 18.21 -6.44 18.51
CA THR A 81 19.06 -5.79 19.54
C THR A 81 19.77 -4.51 19.09
N GLY A 82 20.02 -4.36 17.79
CA GLY A 82 20.64 -3.20 17.17
C GLY A 82 19.65 -2.44 16.28
N LEU A 83 19.79 -1.10 16.25
CA LEU A 83 19.03 -0.23 15.35
C LEU A 83 19.65 -0.24 13.94
N LEU A 84 19.59 -1.39 13.28
CA LEU A 84 20.16 -1.61 11.95
C LEU A 84 19.35 -2.60 11.13
N ARG A 85 19.67 -2.66 9.83
CA ARG A 85 19.14 -3.65 8.90
C ARG A 85 20.27 -4.55 8.43
N CYS A 86 20.06 -5.86 8.48
CA CYS A 86 20.98 -6.85 7.93
C CYS A 86 20.52 -7.24 6.53
N ASP A 87 21.38 -7.07 5.54
CA ASP A 87 21.13 -7.55 4.19
C ASP A 87 22.00 -8.76 3.91
N TYR A 88 21.37 -9.86 3.50
CA TYR A 88 22.01 -11.14 3.20
C TYR A 88 21.95 -11.43 1.70
N ASP A 89 22.82 -12.32 1.23
CA ASP A 89 22.66 -12.95 -0.08
C ASP A 89 21.39 -13.79 -0.15
N LEU A 90 20.95 -14.13 -1.36
CA LEU A 90 19.70 -14.85 -1.60
C LEU A 90 19.65 -16.23 -0.91
N ALA A 91 20.76 -16.98 -0.87
CA ALA A 91 20.78 -18.31 -0.28
C ALA A 91 20.64 -18.22 1.24
N SER A 92 21.37 -17.29 1.86
CA SER A 92 21.29 -17.01 3.30
C SER A 92 19.88 -16.57 3.71
N TRP A 93 19.23 -15.68 2.97
CA TRP A 93 17.84 -15.29 3.25
C TRP A 93 16.89 -16.48 3.26
N ARG A 94 16.97 -17.35 2.24
CA ARG A 94 16.11 -18.53 2.15
C ARG A 94 16.38 -19.55 3.25
N ALA A 95 17.64 -19.73 3.63
CA ALA A 95 18.00 -20.57 4.76
C ALA A 95 17.41 -20.01 6.07
N ILE A 96 17.47 -18.69 6.29
CA ILE A 96 16.81 -18.04 7.44
C ILE A 96 15.29 -18.27 7.42
N PHE A 97 14.64 -18.18 6.26
CA PHE A 97 13.19 -18.41 6.15
C PHE A 97 12.78 -19.83 6.58
N GLN A 98 13.61 -20.84 6.32
CA GLN A 98 13.34 -22.21 6.78
C GLN A 98 13.32 -22.33 8.31
N HIS A 99 13.99 -21.42 9.02
CA HIS A 99 14.08 -21.38 10.48
C HIS A 99 13.21 -20.28 11.10
N ALA A 100 12.24 -19.75 10.35
CA ALA A 100 11.40 -18.65 10.82
C ALA A 100 10.62 -18.97 12.11
N ALA A 101 10.29 -20.23 12.38
CA ALA A 101 9.65 -20.65 13.63
C ALA A 101 10.54 -20.45 14.89
N CYS A 102 11.86 -20.34 14.73
CA CYS A 102 12.82 -20.11 15.81
C CYS A 102 13.07 -18.61 16.06
N LEU A 103 12.49 -17.73 15.25
CA LEU A 103 12.67 -16.29 15.33
C LEU A 103 11.61 -15.66 16.25
N TRP A 104 11.99 -14.58 16.93
CA TRP A 104 11.06 -13.84 17.77
C TRP A 104 10.18 -12.92 16.94
N SER A 105 9.09 -12.42 17.55
CA SER A 105 8.18 -11.47 16.88
C SER A 105 8.90 -10.21 16.39
N GLN A 106 9.92 -9.76 17.12
CA GLN A 106 10.79 -8.62 16.80
C GLN A 106 11.63 -8.89 15.55
N ASP A 107 12.06 -10.13 15.35
CA ASP A 107 12.80 -10.55 14.16
C ASP A 107 11.88 -10.60 12.95
N HIS A 108 10.66 -11.11 13.12
CA HIS A 108 9.67 -11.08 12.05
C HIS A 108 9.39 -9.65 11.57
N LEU A 109 9.27 -8.71 12.50
CA LEU A 109 9.14 -7.29 12.20
C LEU A 109 10.37 -6.76 11.46
N THR A 110 11.57 -7.05 11.96
CA THR A 110 12.83 -6.53 11.42
C THR A 110 13.11 -7.06 10.01
N ILE A 111 12.88 -8.34 9.76
CA ILE A 111 13.00 -8.96 8.44
C ILE A 111 12.00 -8.34 7.47
N THR A 112 10.71 -8.24 7.87
CA THR A 112 9.67 -7.64 7.04
C THR A 112 10.00 -6.19 6.66
N ALA A 113 10.40 -5.39 7.65
CA ALA A 113 10.79 -3.99 7.43
C ALA A 113 12.03 -3.87 6.55
N THR A 114 13.01 -4.76 6.71
CA THR A 114 14.25 -4.78 5.92
C THR A 114 13.95 -5.12 4.46
N LEU A 115 13.24 -6.21 4.20
CA LEU A 115 12.90 -6.63 2.83
C LEU A 115 12.00 -5.60 2.13
N SER A 116 11.06 -4.98 2.85
CA SER A 116 10.21 -3.92 2.30
C SER A 116 11.00 -2.65 1.95
N ALA A 117 11.89 -2.21 2.84
CA ALA A 117 12.71 -1.01 2.63
C ALA A 117 13.75 -1.19 1.53
N LEU A 118 14.33 -2.40 1.42
CA LEU A 118 15.37 -2.68 0.43
C LEU A 118 14.79 -3.05 -0.94
N ARG A 119 13.47 -3.19 -1.10
CA ARG A 119 12.84 -3.66 -2.36
C ARG A 119 13.39 -3.02 -3.64
N ASN A 120 13.64 -1.70 -3.59
CA ASN A 120 14.11 -0.91 -4.74
C ASN A 120 15.59 -1.13 -5.05
N VAL A 121 16.37 -1.61 -4.08
CA VAL A 121 17.79 -1.96 -4.21
C VAL A 121 17.97 -3.47 -4.46
N LEU A 122 16.96 -4.29 -4.12
CA LEU A 122 16.87 -5.73 -4.37
C LEU A 122 16.43 -6.02 -5.82
N VAL A 123 17.05 -5.35 -6.78
CA VAL A 123 16.80 -5.50 -8.23
C VAL A 123 18.05 -6.14 -8.84
N GLY A 124 17.89 -7.32 -9.46
CA GLY A 124 19.01 -8.01 -10.10
C GLY A 124 19.21 -9.44 -9.62
N ARG A 125 19.97 -10.20 -10.42
CA ARG A 125 20.72 -11.36 -9.96
C ARG A 125 22.12 -10.88 -9.62
N PHE A 126 22.62 -11.17 -8.43
CA PHE A 126 24.06 -10.95 -8.19
C PHE A 126 24.86 -11.97 -9.03
N PRO A 127 26.08 -11.62 -9.50
CA PRO A 127 26.86 -12.50 -10.37
C PRO A 127 27.09 -13.91 -9.82
N ASP A 128 27.05 -14.07 -8.49
CA ASP A 128 27.30 -15.32 -7.78
C ASP A 128 26.01 -16.08 -7.38
N GLU A 129 24.81 -15.56 -7.72
CA GLU A 129 23.51 -16.17 -7.37
C GLU A 129 22.98 -17.02 -8.54
N THR A 130 23.07 -18.35 -8.41
CA THR A 130 22.68 -19.30 -9.46
C THR A 130 21.18 -19.49 -9.62
N ASP A 131 20.37 -19.30 -8.55
CA ASP A 131 18.93 -19.60 -8.54
C ASP A 131 18.07 -18.53 -7.87
N GLY A 132 17.30 -17.78 -8.65
CA GLY A 132 16.22 -16.90 -8.17
C GLY A 132 16.45 -15.41 -8.43
N ASP A 133 15.58 -14.57 -7.85
CA ASP A 133 15.67 -13.11 -7.97
C ASP A 133 15.29 -12.45 -6.65
N ARG A 134 16.12 -11.51 -6.18
CA ARG A 134 15.94 -10.87 -4.88
C ARG A 134 14.65 -10.05 -4.80
N CYS A 135 14.06 -9.67 -5.94
CA CYS A 135 12.76 -8.99 -5.97
C CYS A 135 11.60 -9.88 -5.47
N THR A 136 11.80 -11.19 -5.35
CA THR A 136 10.80 -12.15 -4.87
C THR A 136 10.87 -12.43 -3.36
N LEU A 137 11.93 -11.99 -2.68
CA LEU A 137 12.20 -12.31 -1.27
C LEU A 137 11.06 -11.89 -0.32
N ILE A 138 10.49 -10.70 -0.51
CA ILE A 138 9.36 -10.25 0.34
C ILE A 138 8.15 -11.18 0.20
N TRP A 139 7.88 -11.69 -1.01
CA TRP A 139 6.77 -12.60 -1.26
C TRP A 139 7.04 -14.00 -0.70
N GLU A 140 8.27 -14.50 -0.83
CA GLU A 140 8.74 -15.74 -0.19
C GLU A 140 8.59 -15.66 1.33
N TRP A 141 9.00 -14.54 1.92
CA TRP A 141 8.90 -14.28 3.35
C TRP A 141 7.45 -14.23 3.84
N LEU A 142 6.59 -13.47 3.16
CA LEU A 142 5.16 -13.37 3.53
C LEU A 142 4.45 -14.72 3.45
N ARG A 143 4.78 -15.55 2.44
CA ARG A 143 4.26 -16.92 2.31
C ARG A 143 4.72 -17.82 3.47
N THR A 144 5.97 -17.65 3.91
CA THR A 144 6.54 -18.39 5.04
C THR A 144 5.82 -18.02 6.33
N LEU A 145 5.61 -16.73 6.58
CA LEU A 145 4.92 -16.25 7.76
C LEU A 145 3.47 -16.71 7.86
N THR A 146 2.72 -16.72 6.75
CA THR A 146 1.31 -17.17 6.78
C THR A 146 1.15 -18.67 6.93
N ALA A 147 2.17 -19.46 6.60
CA ALA A 147 2.21 -20.88 6.94
C ALA A 147 2.39 -21.14 8.44
N MET A 148 2.68 -20.12 9.25
CA MET A 148 2.95 -20.21 10.68
C MET A 148 1.98 -19.34 11.51
N PRO A 149 0.76 -19.82 11.81
CA PRO A 149 -0.27 -19.01 12.49
C PRO A 149 0.16 -18.46 13.86
N HIS A 150 1.06 -19.14 14.57
CA HIS A 150 1.53 -18.75 15.90
C HIS A 150 2.65 -17.69 15.87
N ALA A 151 3.23 -17.41 14.70
CA ALA A 151 4.32 -16.44 14.52
C ALA A 151 3.82 -14.99 14.35
N MET A 152 2.52 -14.81 14.16
CA MET A 152 1.91 -13.55 13.70
C MET A 152 1.27 -12.78 14.85
N SER A 153 2.05 -11.90 15.49
CA SER A 153 1.52 -10.95 16.48
C SER A 153 0.71 -9.83 15.81
N CYS A 154 -0.06 -9.08 16.60
CA CYS A 154 -0.82 -7.93 16.10
C CYS A 154 0.07 -6.87 15.42
N PHE A 155 1.28 -6.64 15.95
CA PHE A 155 2.26 -5.72 15.36
C PHE A 155 2.79 -6.22 14.01
N VAL A 156 3.04 -7.54 13.91
CA VAL A 156 3.48 -8.16 12.65
C VAL A 156 2.39 -8.03 11.59
N TRP A 157 1.12 -8.28 11.95
CA TRP A 157 -0.02 -8.04 11.05
C TRP A 157 -0.11 -6.59 10.59
N ASP A 158 0.06 -5.62 11.49
CA ASP A 158 -0.03 -4.20 11.12
C ASP A 158 1.05 -3.78 10.12
N LEU A 159 2.29 -4.22 10.34
CA LEU A 159 3.42 -3.93 9.45
C LEU A 159 3.26 -4.61 8.09
N ILE A 160 2.92 -5.91 8.08
CA ILE A 160 2.70 -6.68 6.86
C ILE A 160 1.59 -6.05 6.03
N THR A 161 0.47 -5.71 6.67
CA THR A 161 -0.66 -5.10 5.98
C THR A 161 -0.26 -3.77 5.34
N THR A 162 0.53 -2.95 6.05
CA THR A 162 1.05 -1.68 5.52
C THR A 162 1.96 -1.91 4.30
N CYS A 163 2.86 -2.89 4.37
CA CYS A 163 3.75 -3.23 3.27
C CYS A 163 2.99 -3.81 2.06
N VAL A 164 2.00 -4.66 2.31
CA VAL A 164 1.14 -5.24 1.27
C VAL A 164 0.29 -4.17 0.61
N GLU A 165 -0.25 -3.20 1.35
CA GLU A 165 -0.98 -2.05 0.79
C GLU A 165 -0.11 -1.31 -0.22
N GLU A 166 1.13 -0.94 0.17
CA GLU A 166 2.08 -0.29 -0.75
C GLU A 166 2.34 -1.15 -2.00
N LEU A 167 2.61 -2.44 -1.84
CA LEU A 167 2.86 -3.35 -2.96
C LEU A 167 1.65 -3.45 -3.91
N VAL A 168 0.42 -3.54 -3.38
CA VAL A 168 -0.81 -3.57 -4.17
C VAL A 168 -0.96 -2.30 -5.02
N TYR A 169 -0.68 -1.13 -4.45
CA TYR A 169 -0.65 0.13 -5.19
C TYR A 169 0.39 0.15 -6.31
N LEU A 170 1.60 -0.34 -6.03
CA LEU A 170 2.68 -0.38 -7.01
C LEU A 170 2.39 -1.34 -8.17
N VAL A 171 1.84 -2.53 -7.91
CA VAL A 171 1.55 -3.50 -8.98
C VAL A 171 0.26 -3.20 -9.75
N GLN A 172 -0.56 -2.27 -9.27
CA GLN A 172 -1.84 -1.95 -9.90
C GLN A 172 -1.67 -1.62 -11.39
N GLY A 173 -2.56 -2.13 -12.26
CA GLY A 173 -2.52 -1.85 -13.70
C GLY A 173 -1.35 -2.49 -14.46
N HIS A 174 -0.52 -3.29 -13.80
CA HIS A 174 0.51 -4.12 -14.44
C HIS A 174 0.04 -5.58 -14.52
N ASP A 175 0.68 -6.36 -15.39
CA ASP A 175 0.30 -7.76 -15.67
C ASP A 175 0.33 -8.66 -14.42
N CYS A 176 1.23 -8.40 -13.47
CA CYS A 176 1.33 -9.15 -12.22
C CYS A 176 0.24 -8.85 -11.19
N SER A 177 -0.57 -7.80 -11.40
CA SER A 177 -1.57 -7.33 -10.42
C SER A 177 -2.53 -8.42 -9.95
N GLN A 178 -3.10 -9.20 -10.89
CA GLN A 178 -4.06 -10.25 -10.54
C GLN A 178 -3.44 -11.36 -9.69
N ALA A 179 -2.18 -11.74 -9.98
CA ALA A 179 -1.48 -12.76 -9.20
C ALA A 179 -1.18 -12.26 -7.78
N VAL A 180 -0.84 -10.98 -7.63
CA VAL A 180 -0.67 -10.34 -6.32
C VAL A 180 -1.99 -10.25 -5.57
N HIS A 181 -3.07 -9.82 -6.21
CA HIS A 181 -4.39 -9.72 -5.57
C HIS A 181 -4.82 -11.08 -5.01
N GLN A 182 -4.68 -12.17 -5.79
CA GLN A 182 -4.98 -13.52 -5.31
C GLN A 182 -4.10 -13.92 -4.12
N PHE A 183 -2.80 -13.66 -4.20
CA PHE A 183 -1.89 -13.95 -3.09
C PHE A 183 -2.30 -13.20 -1.81
N VAL A 184 -2.71 -11.94 -1.94
CA VAL A 184 -3.15 -11.10 -0.82
C VAL A 184 -4.47 -11.60 -0.23
N GLU A 185 -5.42 -12.06 -1.07
CA GLU A 185 -6.62 -12.73 -0.56
C GLU A 185 -6.23 -13.97 0.25
N ASP A 186 -5.42 -14.87 -0.32
CA ASP A 186 -4.96 -16.11 0.32
C ASP A 186 -4.22 -15.83 1.64
N LEU A 187 -3.48 -14.72 1.71
CA LEU A 187 -2.78 -14.25 2.91
C LEU A 187 -3.73 -14.04 4.11
N TYR A 188 -4.94 -13.52 3.84
CA TYR A 188 -5.91 -13.14 4.88
C TYR A 188 -7.06 -14.14 5.04
N VAL A 189 -7.20 -15.16 4.18
CA VAL A 189 -8.21 -16.22 4.31
C VAL A 189 -8.29 -16.80 5.74
N PRO A 190 -7.19 -17.14 6.43
CA PRO A 190 -7.28 -17.72 7.77
C PRO A 190 -7.94 -16.79 8.81
N LEU A 191 -7.80 -15.46 8.64
CA LEU A 191 -8.44 -14.48 9.53
C LEU A 191 -9.92 -14.26 9.19
N LEU A 192 -10.26 -14.35 7.89
CA LEU A 192 -11.63 -14.25 7.39
C LEU A 192 -12.47 -15.46 7.84
N GLU A 193 -11.94 -16.67 7.71
CA GLU A 193 -12.61 -17.91 8.14
C GLU A 193 -12.86 -17.97 9.64
N ARG A 194 -12.02 -17.31 10.44
CA ARG A 194 -12.18 -17.19 11.90
C ARG A 194 -13.09 -16.02 12.31
N HIS A 195 -13.66 -15.30 11.36
CA HIS A 195 -14.49 -14.11 11.59
C HIS A 195 -13.80 -13.00 12.41
N GLN A 196 -12.47 -12.89 12.33
CA GLN A 196 -11.69 -11.87 13.05
C GLN A 196 -11.65 -10.52 12.33
N ILE A 197 -12.15 -10.47 11.09
CA ILE A 197 -12.19 -9.28 10.24
C ILE A 197 -13.65 -8.95 9.94
N SER A 198 -14.10 -7.76 10.35
CA SER A 198 -15.48 -7.28 10.08
C SER A 198 -15.53 -5.76 10.00
N PHE A 199 -16.42 -5.23 9.15
CA PHE A 199 -16.72 -3.80 9.06
C PHE A 199 -17.29 -3.23 10.37
N PHE A 200 -17.93 -4.07 11.19
CA PHE A 200 -18.56 -3.70 12.46
C PHE A 200 -17.75 -4.15 13.68
N ALA A 201 -16.46 -4.48 13.50
CA ALA A 201 -15.60 -4.87 14.61
C ALA A 201 -15.56 -3.74 15.66
N THR A 202 -15.91 -4.08 16.90
CA THR A 202 -15.78 -3.21 18.08
C THR A 202 -14.56 -3.66 18.87
N GLU A 203 -13.72 -2.72 19.31
CA GLU A 203 -12.66 -3.06 20.28
C GLU A 203 -13.32 -3.33 21.62
N ASP A 204 -13.13 -4.54 22.18
CA ASP A 204 -13.48 -4.81 23.56
C ASP A 204 -12.33 -4.32 24.45
N PRO A 205 -12.50 -3.23 25.22
CA PRO A 205 -11.44 -2.70 26.06
C PRO A 205 -11.05 -3.62 27.22
N LEU A 206 -11.78 -4.71 27.48
CA LEU A 206 -11.49 -5.66 28.56
C LEU A 206 -10.65 -6.86 28.12
N ASN A 207 -10.44 -7.07 26.81
CA ASN A 207 -9.82 -8.29 26.28
C ASN A 207 -8.35 -8.14 25.86
N PHE A 208 -7.70 -7.01 26.16
CA PHE A 208 -6.29 -6.73 25.82
C PHE A 208 -5.28 -7.76 26.38
N GLN A 209 -5.68 -8.64 27.30
CA GLN A 209 -4.81 -9.70 27.82
C GLN A 209 -4.69 -10.92 26.88
N ALA A 210 -5.55 -11.05 25.87
CA ALA A 210 -5.39 -12.05 24.83
C ALA A 210 -4.58 -11.45 23.67
N PHE A 211 -3.31 -11.81 23.56
CA PHE A 211 -2.42 -11.52 22.40
C PHE A 211 -2.92 -12.08 21.05
N GLN A 212 -4.20 -12.47 20.96
CA GLN A 212 -4.85 -13.10 19.80
C GLN A 212 -5.87 -12.17 19.10
N ASP A 213 -6.27 -11.05 19.72
CA ASP A 213 -7.20 -10.10 19.12
C ASP A 213 -6.45 -9.06 18.26
N ILE A 214 -6.85 -8.95 16.99
CA ILE A 214 -6.27 -7.99 16.03
C ILE A 214 -6.88 -6.61 16.30
N PRO A 215 -6.07 -5.55 16.54
CA PRO A 215 -6.59 -4.21 16.78
C PRO A 215 -7.48 -3.73 15.65
N ARG A 216 -8.51 -2.92 15.96
CA ARG A 216 -9.46 -2.45 14.95
C ARG A 216 -8.81 -1.63 13.84
N ARG A 217 -7.76 -0.88 14.18
CA ARG A 217 -6.93 -0.17 13.21
C ARG A 217 -6.35 -1.12 12.17
N THR A 218 -5.81 -2.26 12.60
CA THR A 218 -5.23 -3.28 11.71
C THR A 218 -6.32 -3.98 10.90
N VAL A 219 -7.47 -4.32 11.52
CA VAL A 219 -8.65 -4.83 10.79
C VAL A 219 -9.07 -3.87 9.67
N THR A 220 -9.12 -2.56 9.95
CA THR A 220 -9.49 -1.54 8.97
C THR A 220 -8.50 -1.48 7.80
N LYS A 221 -7.20 -1.61 8.07
CA LYS A 221 -6.18 -1.70 7.01
C LYS A 221 -6.35 -2.97 6.17
N ILE A 222 -6.61 -4.12 6.81
CA ILE A 222 -6.82 -5.39 6.09
C ILE A 222 -8.05 -5.28 5.18
N LEU A 223 -9.17 -4.75 5.69
CA LEU A 223 -10.38 -4.50 4.90
C LEU A 223 -10.09 -3.60 3.70
N ARG A 224 -9.28 -2.54 3.88
CA ARG A 224 -8.89 -1.66 2.78
C ARG A 224 -8.08 -2.40 1.72
N VAL A 225 -7.06 -3.15 2.12
CA VAL A 225 -6.22 -3.94 1.20
C VAL A 225 -7.05 -4.96 0.42
N LEU A 226 -7.94 -5.69 1.10
CA LEU A 226 -8.86 -6.62 0.47
C LEU A 226 -9.83 -5.91 -0.49
N ALA A 227 -10.27 -4.69 -0.17
CA ALA A 227 -11.11 -3.91 -1.06
C ALA A 227 -10.35 -3.43 -2.31
N LEU A 228 -9.08 -3.04 -2.19
CA LEU A 228 -8.20 -2.73 -3.33
C LEU A 228 -7.98 -3.95 -4.23
N CYS A 229 -7.90 -5.15 -3.64
CA CYS A 229 -7.85 -6.41 -4.38
C CYS A 229 -9.20 -6.85 -4.96
N GLU A 230 -10.26 -6.05 -4.80
CA GLU A 230 -11.63 -6.32 -5.27
C GLU A 230 -12.25 -7.60 -4.68
N SER A 231 -11.88 -7.93 -3.44
CA SER A 231 -12.18 -9.23 -2.84
C SER A 231 -13.67 -9.52 -2.67
N SER A 232 -14.07 -10.78 -2.91
CA SER A 232 -15.47 -11.21 -2.82
C SER A 232 -15.97 -11.43 -1.40
N PHE A 233 -15.07 -11.74 -0.47
CA PHE A 233 -15.39 -11.92 0.94
C PHE A 233 -15.98 -10.67 1.60
N LEU A 234 -15.70 -9.48 1.05
CA LEU A 234 -16.17 -8.22 1.64
C LEU A 234 -17.61 -7.87 1.25
N HIS A 235 -18.18 -8.50 0.22
CA HIS A 235 -19.39 -7.99 -0.42
C HIS A 235 -20.60 -7.89 0.51
N GLU A 236 -20.86 -8.94 1.30
CA GLU A 236 -21.99 -8.97 2.23
C GLU A 236 -21.85 -7.90 3.32
N GLY A 237 -20.71 -7.88 4.03
CA GLY A 237 -20.44 -6.90 5.08
C GLY A 237 -20.37 -5.46 4.56
N ALA A 238 -19.85 -5.25 3.35
CA ALA A 238 -19.84 -3.94 2.70
C ALA A 238 -21.27 -3.48 2.36
N THR A 239 -22.12 -4.40 1.88
CA THR A 239 -23.53 -4.11 1.57
C THR A 239 -24.32 -3.72 2.81
N GLU A 240 -24.15 -4.46 3.92
CA GLU A 240 -24.75 -4.13 5.21
C GLU A 240 -24.30 -2.74 5.69
N MET A 241 -22.99 -2.47 5.68
CA MET A 241 -22.42 -1.17 6.05
C MET A 241 -22.95 -0.03 5.16
N GLY A 242 -23.02 -0.25 3.85
CA GLY A 242 -23.53 0.72 2.88
C GLY A 242 -24.99 1.09 3.18
N PHE A 243 -25.85 0.10 3.43
CA PHE A 243 -27.25 0.36 3.79
C PHE A 243 -27.40 1.05 5.15
N SER A 244 -26.61 0.65 6.16
CA SER A 244 -26.61 1.32 7.46
C SER A 244 -26.21 2.80 7.36
N VAL A 245 -25.27 3.15 6.47
CA VAL A 245 -24.93 4.55 6.20
C VAL A 245 -26.10 5.29 5.54
N LEU A 246 -26.77 4.69 4.55
CA LEU A 246 -27.94 5.32 3.91
C LEU A 246 -29.07 5.59 4.91
N ASP A 247 -29.29 4.70 5.88
CA ASP A 247 -30.26 4.91 6.97
C ASP A 247 -29.89 6.11 7.84
N VAL A 248 -28.62 6.24 8.23
CA VAL A 248 -28.11 7.36 9.04
C VAL A 248 -28.22 8.69 8.29
N LEU A 249 -28.07 8.67 6.96
CA LEU A 249 -28.26 9.85 6.12
C LEU A 249 -29.73 10.23 5.89
N GLY A 250 -30.68 9.42 6.38
CA GLY A 250 -32.12 9.62 6.16
C GLY A 250 -32.59 9.22 4.77
N LEU A 251 -31.81 8.46 4.02
CA LEU A 251 -32.07 8.07 2.62
C LEU A 251 -32.81 6.73 2.52
N ARG A 252 -33.81 6.49 3.39
CA ARG A 252 -34.54 5.22 3.48
C ARG A 252 -35.21 4.81 2.17
N SER A 253 -35.83 5.76 1.47
CA SER A 253 -36.48 5.50 0.18
C SER A 253 -35.49 5.04 -0.89
N LEU A 254 -34.27 5.59 -0.87
CA LEU A 254 -33.19 5.17 -1.76
C LEU A 254 -32.69 3.77 -1.38
N ARG A 255 -32.50 3.50 -0.08
CA ARG A 255 -32.17 2.17 0.43
C ARG A 255 -33.20 1.13 0.00
N GLU A 256 -34.49 1.38 0.18
CA GLU A 256 -35.57 0.45 -0.18
C GLU A 256 -35.59 0.16 -1.69
N SER A 257 -35.47 1.21 -2.52
CA SER A 257 -35.38 1.07 -3.97
C SER A 257 -34.17 0.23 -4.40
N MET A 258 -33.02 0.48 -3.77
CA MET A 258 -31.81 -0.32 -3.99
C MET A 258 -32.04 -1.76 -3.51
N PHE A 259 -32.60 -1.99 -2.32
CA PHE A 259 -32.79 -3.34 -1.78
C PHE A 259 -33.70 -4.21 -2.65
N LEU A 260 -34.79 -3.63 -3.18
CA LEU A 260 -35.74 -4.33 -4.04
C LEU A 260 -35.12 -4.79 -5.37
N THR A 261 -34.11 -4.07 -5.87
CA THR A 261 -33.36 -4.42 -7.08
C THR A 261 -32.22 -5.41 -6.82
N THR A 262 -31.94 -5.77 -5.55
CA THR A 262 -30.96 -6.80 -5.20
C THR A 262 -31.46 -8.19 -5.60
N PRO A 263 -30.66 -9.03 -6.29
CA PRO A 263 -30.97 -10.43 -6.56
C PRO A 263 -31.27 -11.21 -5.27
N ALA A 264 -32.22 -12.15 -5.32
CA ALA A 264 -32.69 -12.86 -4.14
C ALA A 264 -31.58 -13.59 -3.35
N GLY A 265 -30.51 -14.04 -4.02
CA GLY A 265 -29.37 -14.71 -3.39
C GLY A 265 -28.39 -13.79 -2.64
N ALA A 266 -28.54 -12.47 -2.74
CA ALA A 266 -27.71 -11.47 -2.04
C ALA A 266 -28.53 -10.68 -0.99
N ARG A 267 -29.78 -11.09 -0.75
CA ARG A 267 -30.63 -10.51 0.30
C ARG A 267 -30.32 -11.22 1.62
N SER A 268 -29.51 -10.61 2.46
CA SER A 268 -29.48 -10.99 3.88
C SER A 268 -30.84 -10.67 4.50
N GLU A 269 -31.47 -11.65 5.18
CA GLU A 269 -32.75 -11.44 5.89
C GLU A 269 -32.60 -10.38 7.00
N ASP A 270 -31.39 -10.22 7.57
CA ASP A 270 -31.06 -9.18 8.55
C ASP A 270 -31.05 -7.78 7.92
N ALA A 271 -30.72 -7.66 6.63
CA ALA A 271 -30.73 -6.37 5.91
C ALA A 271 -32.15 -5.88 5.58
N ALA A 272 -33.16 -6.75 5.55
CA ALA A 272 -34.57 -6.39 5.40
C ALA A 272 -35.22 -6.01 6.75
N GLY A 273 -34.72 -6.58 7.84
CA GLY A 273 -35.32 -6.51 9.17
C GLY A 273 -34.93 -5.30 10.02
N GLY A 274 -34.90 -4.08 9.48
CA GLY A 274 -34.95 -2.81 10.25
C GLY A 274 -33.92 -2.56 11.40
N GLY A 275 -33.03 -3.50 11.69
CA GLY A 275 -32.07 -3.49 12.79
C GLY A 275 -30.65 -3.44 12.27
N GLY A 276 -30.34 -2.44 11.44
CA GLY A 276 -28.96 -2.20 11.03
C GLY A 276 -28.09 -1.99 12.27
N ARG A 277 -26.91 -2.63 12.32
CA ARG A 277 -25.91 -2.33 13.34
C ARG A 277 -25.60 -0.84 13.29
N GLY A 278 -25.76 -0.16 14.44
CA GLY A 278 -25.72 1.30 14.51
C GLY A 278 -24.40 1.87 13.98
N VAL A 279 -24.47 2.60 12.87
CA VAL A 279 -23.35 3.38 12.33
C VAL A 279 -23.40 4.78 12.94
N ASP A 280 -22.27 5.20 13.52
CA ASP A 280 -22.08 6.55 14.03
C ASP A 280 -21.03 7.28 13.20
N LEU A 281 -21.45 8.23 12.37
CA LEU A 281 -20.55 9.02 11.52
C LEU A 281 -19.64 9.98 12.31
N LYS A 282 -19.88 10.17 13.61
CA LYS A 282 -18.93 10.90 14.48
C LYS A 282 -17.76 10.03 14.92
N ASN A 283 -17.87 8.70 14.77
CA ASN A 283 -16.79 7.77 15.06
C ASN A 283 -15.91 7.60 13.82
N SER A 284 -14.64 8.01 13.91
CA SER A 284 -13.67 7.95 12.81
C SER A 284 -13.44 6.54 12.26
N ALA A 285 -13.60 5.51 13.11
CA ALA A 285 -13.49 4.13 12.69
C ALA A 285 -14.69 3.69 11.83
N HIS A 286 -15.91 4.13 12.18
CA HIS A 286 -17.09 3.90 11.34
C HIS A 286 -16.99 4.65 10.01
N VAL A 287 -16.50 5.89 10.01
CA VAL A 287 -16.24 6.64 8.77
C VAL A 287 -15.26 5.89 7.87
N SER A 288 -14.17 5.35 8.44
CA SER A 288 -13.17 4.59 7.68
C SER A 288 -13.75 3.29 7.10
N SER A 289 -14.47 2.50 7.92
CA SER A 289 -15.14 1.27 7.49
C SER A 289 -16.20 1.54 6.41
N ALA A 290 -17.00 2.59 6.57
CA ALA A 290 -17.99 3.01 5.60
C ALA A 290 -17.35 3.44 4.27
N ALA A 291 -16.25 4.21 4.31
CA ALA A 291 -15.53 4.61 3.11
C ALA A 291 -15.01 3.39 2.32
N ILE A 292 -14.43 2.41 3.03
CA ILE A 292 -13.96 1.15 2.43
C ILE A 292 -15.13 0.36 1.84
N ALA A 293 -16.26 0.28 2.56
CA ALA A 293 -17.46 -0.42 2.09
C ALA A 293 -18.00 0.19 0.79
N PHE A 294 -18.19 1.51 0.73
CA PHE A 294 -18.65 2.16 -0.50
C PHE A 294 -17.65 2.00 -1.64
N PHE A 295 -16.34 2.08 -1.37
CA PHE A 295 -15.33 1.82 -2.39
C PHE A 295 -15.45 0.40 -2.97
N CYS A 296 -15.61 -0.62 -2.11
CA CYS A 296 -15.82 -2.00 -2.52
C CYS A 296 -17.09 -2.17 -3.37
N LEU A 297 -18.19 -1.56 -2.93
CA LEU A 297 -19.49 -1.63 -3.61
C LEU A 297 -19.49 -0.94 -4.98
N VAL A 298 -18.86 0.23 -5.09
CA VAL A 298 -18.69 0.94 -6.38
C VAL A 298 -17.85 0.13 -7.36
N SER A 299 -16.78 -0.52 -6.90
CA SER A 299 -15.92 -1.33 -7.77
C SER A 299 -16.67 -2.55 -8.33
N ARG A 300 -17.61 -3.13 -7.59
CA ARG A 300 -18.37 -4.33 -7.99
C ARG A 300 -19.64 -4.02 -8.78
N GLU A 301 -20.41 -3.04 -8.33
CA GLU A 301 -21.71 -2.67 -8.89
C GLU A 301 -21.74 -1.14 -9.18
N PRO A 302 -20.91 -0.65 -10.12
CA PRO A 302 -20.71 0.78 -10.34
C PRO A 302 -22.01 1.49 -10.72
N ALA A 303 -22.81 0.93 -11.63
CA ALA A 303 -24.06 1.55 -12.06
C ALA A 303 -25.05 1.83 -10.92
N ARG A 304 -24.99 1.04 -9.85
CA ARG A 304 -25.92 1.15 -8.72
C ARG A 304 -25.35 2.01 -7.60
N TRP A 305 -24.18 1.64 -7.08
CA TRP A 305 -23.60 2.29 -5.92
C TRP A 305 -22.92 3.60 -6.27
N TRP A 306 -22.29 3.72 -7.44
CA TRP A 306 -21.67 4.97 -7.84
C TRP A 306 -22.74 6.03 -8.13
N SER A 307 -23.86 5.67 -8.75
CA SER A 307 -24.98 6.60 -8.93
C SER A 307 -25.52 7.13 -7.60
N CYS A 308 -25.67 6.28 -6.59
CA CYS A 308 -26.04 6.68 -5.24
C CYS A 308 -25.03 7.66 -4.64
N VAL A 309 -23.74 7.29 -4.64
CA VAL A 309 -22.64 8.12 -4.14
C VAL A 309 -22.58 9.47 -4.86
N THR A 310 -22.72 9.48 -6.19
CA THR A 310 -22.74 10.68 -7.02
C THR A 310 -23.91 11.59 -6.68
N GLY A 311 -25.11 11.03 -6.42
CA GLY A 311 -26.26 11.81 -5.97
C GLY A 311 -25.98 12.54 -4.65
N ILE A 312 -25.35 11.85 -3.69
CA ILE A 312 -24.94 12.42 -2.39
C ILE A 312 -23.91 13.54 -2.59
N VAL A 313 -22.85 13.29 -3.37
CA VAL A 313 -21.81 14.28 -3.66
C VAL A 313 -22.40 15.50 -4.34
N ALA A 314 -23.21 15.30 -5.38
CA ALA A 314 -23.87 16.39 -6.12
C ALA A 314 -24.77 17.25 -5.22
N ALA A 315 -25.54 16.62 -4.32
CA ALA A 315 -26.40 17.32 -3.38
C ALA A 315 -25.61 18.18 -2.38
N ILE A 316 -24.48 17.68 -1.87
CA ILE A 316 -23.60 18.44 -0.97
C ILE A 316 -22.94 19.60 -1.71
N CYS A 317 -22.49 19.34 -2.94
CA CYS A 317 -21.72 20.28 -3.74
C CYS A 317 -22.57 21.28 -4.53
N GLY A 318 -23.89 21.08 -4.59
CA GLY A 318 -24.80 21.92 -5.38
C GLY A 318 -24.58 21.80 -6.89
N LEU A 319 -24.15 20.62 -7.37
CA LEU A 319 -23.87 20.39 -8.79
C LEU A 319 -25.08 19.73 -9.49
N ASP A 320 -25.29 20.11 -10.75
CA ASP A 320 -26.29 19.45 -11.60
C ASP A 320 -25.77 18.11 -12.12
N THR A 321 -26.60 17.07 -12.03
CA THR A 321 -26.29 15.71 -12.47
C THR A 321 -26.93 15.35 -13.80
N GLU A 322 -27.87 16.16 -14.32
CA GLU A 322 -28.59 15.86 -15.56
C GLU A 322 -27.65 15.62 -16.77
N PRO A 323 -26.60 16.45 -17.00
CA PRO A 323 -25.65 16.20 -18.09
C PRO A 323 -24.92 14.85 -17.95
N LEU A 324 -24.58 14.48 -16.71
CA LEU A 324 -23.90 13.22 -16.40
C LEU A 324 -24.83 12.02 -16.61
N GLN A 325 -26.09 12.13 -16.16
CA GLN A 325 -27.11 11.08 -16.33
C GLN A 325 -27.32 10.75 -17.81
N LEU A 326 -27.43 11.77 -18.65
CA LEU A 326 -27.58 11.60 -20.10
C LEU A 326 -26.34 10.96 -20.74
N ASN A 327 -25.14 11.39 -20.35
CA ASN A 327 -23.89 10.89 -20.91
C ASN A 327 -23.61 9.42 -20.53
N MET A 328 -23.89 9.06 -19.28
CA MET A 328 -23.60 7.73 -18.76
C MET A 328 -24.77 6.74 -18.85
N GLN A 329 -25.98 7.24 -19.16
CA GLN A 329 -27.24 6.46 -19.11
C GLN A 329 -27.47 5.84 -17.72
N LEU A 330 -27.16 6.60 -16.67
CA LEU A 330 -27.33 6.19 -15.27
C LEU A 330 -28.42 7.00 -14.59
N CYS A 331 -29.19 6.35 -13.73
CA CYS A 331 -30.17 7.05 -12.87
C CYS A 331 -29.46 7.56 -11.62
N ILE A 332 -29.21 8.86 -11.54
CA ILE A 332 -28.62 9.47 -10.35
C ILE A 332 -29.75 10.05 -9.47
N PRO A 333 -29.93 9.55 -8.24
CA PRO A 333 -31.02 9.99 -7.39
C PRO A 333 -30.80 11.43 -6.92
N LYS A 334 -31.84 12.26 -7.02
CA LYS A 334 -31.86 13.59 -6.40
C LYS A 334 -32.11 13.39 -4.90
N VAL A 335 -31.05 13.52 -4.09
CA VAL A 335 -31.12 13.29 -2.64
C VAL A 335 -31.16 14.61 -1.86
N LYS A 336 -31.85 14.60 -0.72
CA LYS A 336 -31.80 15.67 0.29
C LYS A 336 -31.16 15.09 1.54
N ILE A 337 -30.02 15.65 1.94
CA ILE A 337 -29.25 15.15 3.08
C ILE A 337 -29.66 15.97 4.31
N SER A 338 -30.20 15.29 5.31
CA SER A 338 -30.60 15.88 6.59
C SER A 338 -29.50 15.85 7.66
N CYS A 339 -28.26 15.56 7.27
CA CYS A 339 -27.13 15.38 8.18
C CYS A 339 -26.43 16.72 8.48
N SER A 340 -26.14 16.97 9.75
CA SER A 340 -25.35 18.13 10.20
C SER A 340 -23.85 17.97 9.98
N SER A 341 -23.38 16.78 9.60
CA SER A 341 -21.96 16.38 9.57
C SER A 341 -21.45 16.20 8.14
N VAL A 342 -21.51 17.27 7.33
CA VAL A 342 -21.20 17.22 5.89
C VAL A 342 -19.79 16.70 5.62
N VAL A 343 -18.81 17.06 6.46
CA VAL A 343 -17.40 16.67 6.29
C VAL A 343 -17.25 15.16 6.44
N GLU A 344 -17.86 14.56 7.46
CA GLU A 344 -17.81 13.12 7.72
C GLU A 344 -18.48 12.34 6.59
N VAL A 345 -19.60 12.85 6.05
CA VAL A 345 -20.24 12.24 4.88
C VAL A 345 -19.31 12.28 3.67
N LEU A 346 -18.66 13.41 3.39
CA LEU A 346 -17.70 13.53 2.29
C LEU A 346 -16.51 12.58 2.46
N LEU A 347 -16.00 12.38 3.68
CA LEU A 347 -14.94 11.41 3.95
C LEU A 347 -15.37 9.96 3.66
N VAL A 348 -16.65 9.65 3.79
CA VAL A 348 -17.22 8.34 3.42
C VAL A 348 -17.36 8.20 1.91
N VAL A 349 -17.94 9.19 1.24
CA VAL A 349 -18.39 9.02 -0.15
C VAL A 349 -17.35 9.40 -1.20
N LEU A 350 -16.44 10.35 -0.92
CA LEU A 350 -15.47 10.82 -1.91
C LEU A 350 -14.48 9.74 -2.38
N PRO A 351 -13.93 8.87 -1.51
CA PRO A 351 -13.09 7.77 -1.98
C PRO A 351 -13.80 6.87 -2.99
N ALA A 352 -15.07 6.52 -2.75
CA ALA A 352 -15.85 5.71 -3.68
C ALA A 352 -16.27 6.49 -4.94
N PHE A 353 -16.52 7.79 -4.81
CA PHE A 353 -16.84 8.65 -5.95
C PHE A 353 -15.66 8.74 -6.93
N PHE A 354 -14.44 8.93 -6.40
CA PHE A 354 -13.22 9.07 -7.19
C PHE A 354 -12.66 7.75 -7.72
N SER A 355 -13.20 6.59 -7.34
CA SER A 355 -12.76 5.29 -7.85
C SER A 355 -13.33 4.92 -9.22
N MET A 356 -14.30 5.69 -9.74
CA MET A 356 -14.94 5.42 -11.03
C MET A 356 -13.95 5.49 -12.19
N ARG A 357 -13.84 4.40 -12.95
CA ARG A 357 -12.87 4.26 -14.06
C ARG A 357 -13.42 4.66 -15.44
N ASP A 358 -14.73 4.93 -15.56
CA ASP A 358 -15.35 5.32 -16.83
C ASP A 358 -15.06 6.78 -17.18
N ALA A 359 -14.40 6.99 -18.32
CA ALA A 359 -13.99 8.31 -18.78
C ALA A 359 -15.17 9.29 -18.96
N ARG A 360 -16.39 8.78 -19.19
CA ARG A 360 -17.61 9.62 -19.29
C ARG A 360 -17.93 10.38 -18.01
N ALA A 361 -17.44 9.90 -16.85
CA ALA A 361 -17.60 10.54 -15.56
C ALA A 361 -16.54 11.62 -15.25
N PHE A 362 -15.40 11.60 -15.96
CA PHE A 362 -14.20 12.33 -15.53
C PHE A 362 -14.38 13.85 -15.51
N HIS A 363 -15.17 14.43 -16.41
CA HIS A 363 -15.46 15.87 -16.37
C HIS A 363 -16.18 16.25 -15.07
N PHE A 364 -17.25 15.53 -14.72
CA PHE A 364 -18.01 15.77 -13.50
C PHE A 364 -17.14 15.54 -12.25
N MET A 365 -16.34 14.47 -12.23
CA MET A 365 -15.40 14.21 -11.14
C MET A 365 -14.36 15.32 -10.99
N SER A 366 -13.85 15.86 -12.10
CA SER A 366 -12.92 17.00 -12.11
C SER A 366 -13.57 18.26 -11.54
N ASP A 367 -14.84 18.51 -11.85
CA ASP A 367 -15.57 19.66 -11.33
C ASP A 367 -15.75 19.53 -9.81
N VAL A 368 -16.09 18.32 -9.32
CA VAL A 368 -16.12 18.01 -7.89
C VAL A 368 -14.76 18.27 -7.24
N LEU A 369 -13.68 17.76 -7.82
CA LEU A 369 -12.32 17.91 -7.29
C LEU A 369 -11.91 19.38 -7.14
N SER A 370 -12.28 20.24 -8.10
CA SER A 370 -11.92 21.66 -8.13
C SER A 370 -12.46 22.46 -6.93
N MET A 371 -13.53 21.99 -6.28
CA MET A 371 -14.11 22.67 -5.12
C MET A 371 -13.27 22.49 -3.85
N PHE A 372 -12.43 21.46 -3.78
CA PHE A 372 -11.62 21.16 -2.60
C PHE A 372 -10.28 21.89 -2.64
N SER A 373 -9.87 22.56 -1.56
CA SER A 373 -8.55 23.19 -1.42
C SER A 373 -7.46 22.21 -0.99
N CYS A 374 -7.87 21.15 -0.30
CA CYS A 374 -7.06 20.09 0.24
C CYS A 374 -7.85 18.78 0.16
N LEU A 375 -7.15 17.65 0.11
CA LEU A 375 -7.76 16.32 0.13
C LEU A 375 -7.36 15.60 1.41
N SER A 376 -8.21 14.70 1.88
CA SER A 376 -7.78 13.69 2.85
C SER A 376 -6.86 12.68 2.18
N ASP A 377 -5.99 12.05 2.97
CA ASP A 377 -5.09 11.00 2.49
C ASP A 377 -5.84 9.89 1.76
N ALA A 378 -7.03 9.49 2.26
CA ALA A 378 -7.85 8.46 1.63
C ALA A 378 -8.28 8.86 0.20
N VAL A 379 -8.68 10.11 -0.02
CA VAL A 379 -9.07 10.57 -1.36
C VAL A 379 -7.85 10.68 -2.27
N ALA A 380 -6.73 11.22 -1.77
CA ALA A 380 -5.50 11.31 -2.55
C ALA A 380 -4.94 9.92 -2.93
N GLN A 381 -5.02 8.94 -2.03
CA GLN A 381 -4.71 7.54 -2.29
C GLN A 381 -5.62 6.96 -3.38
N ILE A 382 -6.92 7.25 -3.39
CA ILE A 382 -7.80 6.81 -4.48
C ILE A 382 -7.50 7.52 -5.81
N LEU A 383 -7.09 8.79 -5.81
CA LEU A 383 -6.65 9.44 -7.04
C LEU A 383 -5.41 8.75 -7.62
N LEU A 384 -4.44 8.36 -6.78
CA LEU A 384 -3.29 7.55 -7.20
C LEU A 384 -3.71 6.15 -7.69
N TRP A 385 -4.75 5.57 -7.09
CA TRP A 385 -5.35 4.31 -7.56
C TRP A 385 -6.03 4.48 -8.93
N ASN A 386 -6.81 5.54 -9.14
CA ASN A 386 -7.52 5.78 -10.39
C ASN A 386 -6.64 6.48 -11.42
N ARG A 387 -5.62 5.77 -11.91
CA ARG A 387 -4.61 6.29 -12.82
C ARG A 387 -5.20 6.94 -14.07
N HIS A 388 -6.27 6.37 -14.63
CA HIS A 388 -6.94 6.95 -15.80
C HIS A 388 -7.52 8.35 -15.52
N PHE A 389 -8.19 8.50 -14.38
CA PHE A 389 -8.71 9.80 -13.97
C PHE A 389 -7.59 10.78 -13.61
N LEU A 390 -6.56 10.32 -12.91
CA LEU A 390 -5.42 11.17 -12.56
C LEU A 390 -4.66 11.66 -13.81
N ILE A 391 -4.41 10.79 -14.78
CA ILE A 391 -3.84 11.18 -16.09
C ILE A 391 -4.77 12.16 -16.79
N PHE A 392 -6.08 11.90 -16.82
CA PHE A 392 -7.04 12.83 -17.42
C PHE A 392 -6.95 14.23 -16.79
N ILE A 393 -6.91 14.33 -15.46
CA ILE A 393 -6.82 15.63 -14.80
C ILE A 393 -5.47 16.29 -15.09
N LEU A 394 -4.37 15.56 -14.93
CA LEU A 394 -3.02 16.11 -15.14
C LEU A 394 -2.83 16.59 -16.59
N SER A 395 -3.40 15.89 -17.57
CA SER A 395 -3.34 16.28 -18.97
C SER A 395 -4.35 17.40 -19.30
N HIS A 396 -5.65 17.18 -19.08
CA HIS A 396 -6.71 18.00 -19.69
C HIS A 396 -7.34 19.03 -18.74
N ARG A 397 -7.19 18.86 -17.42
CA ARG A 397 -7.87 19.68 -16.40
C ARG A 397 -6.93 20.05 -15.26
N HIS A 398 -5.65 20.29 -15.56
CA HIS A 398 -4.63 20.51 -14.53
C HIS A 398 -4.95 21.72 -13.62
N ALA A 399 -5.71 22.71 -14.11
CA ALA A 399 -6.22 23.83 -13.33
C ALA A 399 -7.17 23.40 -12.18
N ALA A 400 -7.77 22.22 -12.25
CA ALA A 400 -8.57 21.66 -11.16
C ALA A 400 -7.70 21.20 -9.97
N LEU A 401 -6.40 20.96 -10.18
CA LEU A 401 -5.46 20.57 -9.12
C LEU A 401 -4.83 21.81 -8.49
N LYS A 402 -5.27 22.12 -7.26
CA LYS A 402 -4.64 23.16 -6.46
C LYS A 402 -3.25 22.73 -6.00
N PRO A 403 -2.31 23.67 -5.75
CA PRO A 403 -0.92 23.34 -5.41
C PRO A 403 -0.77 22.37 -4.24
N LEU A 404 -1.56 22.54 -3.17
CA LEU A 404 -1.52 21.67 -2.00
C LEU A 404 -1.94 20.22 -2.33
N VAL A 405 -2.90 20.05 -3.24
CA VAL A 405 -3.32 18.72 -3.72
C VAL A 405 -2.17 18.05 -4.48
N VAL A 406 -1.48 18.80 -5.34
CA VAL A 406 -0.31 18.27 -6.08
C VAL A 406 0.80 17.84 -5.12
N GLN A 407 1.09 18.64 -4.08
CA GLN A 407 2.07 18.28 -3.05
C GLN A 407 1.72 16.99 -2.32
N ILE A 408 0.45 16.83 -1.90
CA ILE A 408 -0.03 15.61 -1.25
C ILE A 408 0.11 14.40 -2.20
N LEU A 409 -0.24 14.56 -3.48
CA LEU A 409 -0.12 13.48 -4.47
C LEU A 409 1.33 13.07 -4.71
N VAL A 410 2.27 14.01 -4.74
CA VAL A 410 3.71 13.72 -4.88
C VAL A 410 4.24 13.01 -3.65
N SER A 411 3.95 13.52 -2.45
CA SER A 411 4.40 12.94 -1.19
C SER A 411 3.88 11.50 -1.00
N LEU A 412 2.58 11.26 -1.21
CA LEU A 412 2.01 9.92 -1.17
C LEU A 412 2.49 9.04 -2.33
N GLY A 413 2.73 9.65 -3.50
CA GLY A 413 3.22 9.01 -4.69
C GLY A 413 4.55 8.28 -4.48
N THR A 414 5.44 8.81 -3.63
CA THR A 414 6.73 8.19 -3.29
C THR A 414 6.62 6.73 -2.86
N LYS A 415 5.51 6.35 -2.22
CA LYS A 415 5.25 4.99 -1.74
C LYS A 415 4.31 4.20 -2.66
N LEU A 416 3.38 4.88 -3.32
CA LEU A 416 2.21 4.25 -3.94
C LEU A 416 2.18 4.32 -5.47
N CYS A 417 2.97 5.20 -6.08
CA CYS A 417 2.96 5.40 -7.53
C CYS A 417 4.12 4.69 -8.20
N SER A 418 3.81 3.90 -9.22
CA SER A 418 4.76 3.26 -10.12
C SER A 418 4.42 3.53 -11.60
N ASP A 419 3.57 4.51 -11.88
CA ASP A 419 3.11 4.82 -13.24
C ASP A 419 3.97 5.93 -13.84
N ARG A 420 4.76 5.59 -14.85
CA ARG A 420 5.68 6.52 -15.50
C ARG A 420 4.96 7.74 -16.09
N ARG A 421 3.74 7.59 -16.63
CA ARG A 421 3.00 8.72 -17.21
C ARG A 421 2.58 9.71 -16.13
N VAL A 422 2.08 9.20 -15.01
CA VAL A 422 1.72 10.04 -13.86
C VAL A 422 2.93 10.81 -13.35
N VAL A 423 4.08 10.14 -13.18
CA VAL A 423 5.33 10.78 -12.72
C VAL A 423 5.76 11.89 -13.69
N THR A 424 5.80 11.60 -14.99
CA THR A 424 6.22 12.59 -15.99
C THR A 424 5.27 13.78 -16.06
N LEU A 425 3.95 13.56 -16.01
CA LEU A 425 2.95 14.63 -16.02
C LEU A 425 3.01 15.49 -14.75
N LEU A 426 3.23 14.88 -13.57
CA LEU A 426 3.43 15.62 -12.33
C LEU A 426 4.70 16.48 -12.39
N HIS A 427 5.82 15.91 -12.85
CA HIS A 427 7.07 16.64 -13.03
C HIS A 427 6.86 17.83 -13.98
N ALA A 428 6.22 17.61 -15.13
CA ALA A 428 5.91 18.66 -16.08
C ALA A 428 5.03 19.75 -15.46
N LEU A 429 3.91 19.37 -14.83
CA LEU A 429 2.99 20.33 -14.21
C LEU A 429 3.72 21.24 -13.21
N LEU A 430 4.59 20.65 -12.40
CA LEU A 430 5.36 21.35 -11.38
C LEU A 430 6.43 22.28 -11.97
N THR A 431 7.11 21.88 -13.05
CA THR A 431 8.08 22.72 -13.74
C THR A 431 7.39 23.89 -14.47
N PHE A 432 6.28 23.64 -15.16
CA PHE A 432 5.61 24.62 -16.02
C PHE A 432 4.65 25.56 -15.29
N GLN A 433 4.14 25.20 -14.11
CA GLN A 433 3.46 26.15 -13.22
C GLN A 433 4.33 27.36 -12.86
N LYS A 434 5.67 27.22 -12.92
CA LYS A 434 6.63 28.28 -12.61
C LYS A 434 7.21 28.97 -13.86
N ALA A 435 7.21 28.32 -15.04
CA ALA A 435 7.88 28.81 -16.26
C ALA A 435 6.93 29.29 -17.38
N GLY A 436 5.62 29.04 -17.28
CA GLY A 436 4.61 29.44 -18.28
C GLY A 436 4.00 28.25 -19.04
N MET A 437 2.68 28.27 -19.24
CA MET A 437 1.86 27.10 -19.62
C MET A 437 1.94 26.64 -21.09
N ALA A 438 2.43 27.46 -22.01
CA ALA A 438 2.44 27.12 -23.45
C ALA A 438 3.37 25.93 -23.80
N GLN A 439 4.42 25.70 -23.01
CA GLN A 439 5.34 24.58 -23.20
C GLN A 439 4.79 23.26 -22.63
N PHE A 440 3.88 23.34 -21.66
CA PHE A 440 3.21 22.17 -21.07
C PHE A 440 2.30 21.46 -22.07
N GLU A 441 1.53 22.21 -22.87
CA GLU A 441 0.62 21.66 -23.88
C GLU A 441 1.36 20.92 -25.00
N SER A 442 2.55 21.38 -25.38
CA SER A 442 3.43 20.70 -26.36
C SER A 442 3.97 19.37 -25.81
N LEU A 443 4.43 19.35 -24.56
CA LEU A 443 4.89 18.12 -23.88
C LEU A 443 3.75 17.12 -23.70
N GLN A 444 2.55 17.60 -23.37
CA GLN A 444 1.36 16.77 -23.22
C GLN A 444 1.01 16.04 -24.52
N ALA A 445 1.10 16.71 -25.68
CA ALA A 445 0.86 16.09 -26.98
C ALA A 445 1.84 14.94 -27.25
N LEU A 446 3.12 15.12 -26.93
CA LEU A 446 4.16 14.09 -27.09
C LEU A 446 3.96 12.89 -26.15
N LEU A 447 3.52 13.13 -24.91
CA LEU A 447 3.26 12.09 -23.92
C LEU A 447 2.04 11.22 -24.27
N LEU A 448 1.03 11.82 -24.91
CA LEU A 448 -0.17 11.11 -25.35
C LEU A 448 0.08 10.27 -26.61
N GLU A 449 1.10 10.60 -27.43
CA GLU A 449 1.50 9.84 -28.63
C GLU A 449 2.45 8.66 -28.35
N GLU A 450 2.78 8.37 -27.08
CA GLU A 450 3.70 7.28 -26.68
C GLU A 450 5.11 7.31 -27.31
N ARG A 451 5.61 8.48 -27.73
CA ARG A 451 6.95 8.61 -28.33
C ARG A 451 8.04 8.53 -27.25
N LYS A 452 8.49 7.29 -26.98
CA LYS A 452 9.42 6.97 -25.88
C LYS A 452 10.75 7.73 -25.92
N GLU A 453 11.34 7.94 -27.10
CA GLU A 453 12.67 8.55 -27.27
C GLU A 453 12.64 10.08 -27.09
N GLU A 454 11.65 10.75 -27.68
CA GLU A 454 11.46 12.20 -27.55
C GLU A 454 11.06 12.59 -26.11
N THR A 455 10.29 11.74 -25.43
CA THR A 455 9.92 11.95 -24.02
C THR A 455 11.13 11.92 -23.08
N THR A 456 12.09 11.01 -23.32
CA THR A 456 13.32 10.93 -22.51
C THR A 456 14.22 12.14 -22.69
N ALA A 457 14.38 12.64 -23.92
CA ALA A 457 15.21 13.82 -24.20
C ALA A 457 14.66 15.07 -23.50
N VAL A 458 13.34 15.31 -23.58
CA VAL A 458 12.74 16.48 -22.91
C VAL A 458 12.77 16.36 -21.38
N MET A 459 12.69 15.14 -20.83
CA MET A 459 12.86 14.94 -19.39
C MET A 459 14.27 15.27 -18.88
N ASP A 460 15.30 15.03 -19.69
CA ASP A 460 16.67 15.39 -19.33
C ASP A 460 16.89 16.91 -19.42
N ASP A 461 16.32 17.58 -20.44
CA ASP A 461 16.31 19.04 -20.54
C ASP A 461 15.57 19.72 -19.36
N LEU A 462 14.49 19.10 -18.86
CA LEU A 462 13.70 19.61 -17.73
C LEU A 462 14.42 19.49 -16.39
N LYS A 463 15.38 18.58 -16.23
CA LYS A 463 16.17 18.43 -14.99
C LYS A 463 17.12 19.60 -14.77
N ASP A 464 17.70 20.12 -15.85
CA ASP A 464 18.70 21.19 -15.78
C ASP A 464 18.09 22.59 -15.61
N ALA A 465 16.78 22.73 -15.85
CA ALA A 465 16.07 24.01 -15.79
C ALA A 465 15.16 24.19 -14.55
N SER A 466 15.11 23.23 -13.62
CA SER A 466 13.98 23.09 -12.68
C SER A 466 14.00 24.04 -11.47
N PRO A 467 12.95 24.87 -11.26
CA PRO A 467 12.77 25.72 -10.07
C PRO A 467 12.07 24.99 -8.88
N LEU A 468 12.21 23.67 -8.76
CA LEU A 468 11.57 22.86 -7.71
C LEU A 468 12.36 22.84 -6.40
N SER A 469 11.67 22.61 -5.26
CA SER A 469 12.37 22.37 -4.00
C SER A 469 13.10 21.04 -4.06
N ALA A 470 14.20 20.91 -3.30
CA ALA A 470 14.99 19.68 -3.23
C ALA A 470 14.12 18.49 -2.78
N GLU A 471 13.22 18.70 -1.82
CA GLU A 471 12.30 17.68 -1.31
C GLU A 471 11.39 17.13 -2.43
N MET A 472 10.79 17.99 -3.26
CA MET A 472 9.91 17.55 -4.34
C MET A 472 10.67 16.80 -5.45
N LEU A 473 11.93 17.17 -5.68
CA LEU A 473 12.80 16.44 -6.62
C LEU A 473 13.14 15.04 -6.09
N GLU A 474 13.43 14.90 -4.80
CA GLU A 474 13.65 13.59 -4.17
C GLU A 474 12.40 12.72 -4.19
N ASP A 475 11.22 13.31 -3.94
CA ASP A 475 9.96 12.57 -4.02
C ASP A 475 9.69 12.03 -5.44
N LEU A 476 9.88 12.87 -6.47
CA LEU A 476 9.74 12.45 -7.88
C LEU A 476 10.79 11.41 -8.28
N ARG A 477 12.01 11.48 -7.73
CA ARG A 477 13.04 10.45 -7.89
C ARG A 477 12.59 9.13 -7.26
N ALA A 478 12.06 9.14 -6.04
CA ALA A 478 11.55 7.94 -5.39
C ALA A 478 10.43 7.27 -6.19
N MET A 479 9.49 8.06 -6.75
CA MET A 479 8.46 7.54 -7.65
C MET A 479 9.05 6.94 -8.94
N THR A 480 10.07 7.57 -9.51
CA THR A 480 10.77 7.06 -10.70
C THR A 480 11.44 5.71 -10.39
N VAL A 481 12.06 5.57 -9.22
CA VAL A 481 12.65 4.31 -8.77
C VAL A 481 11.59 3.21 -8.65
N ASN A 482 10.39 3.52 -8.14
CA ASN A 482 9.28 2.56 -8.11
C ASN A 482 8.87 2.10 -9.52
N CYS A 483 8.86 3.00 -10.52
CA CYS A 483 8.57 2.66 -11.91
C CYS A 483 9.63 1.69 -12.49
N LEU A 484 10.90 1.90 -12.17
CA LEU A 484 11.99 1.03 -12.59
C LEU A 484 11.92 -0.33 -11.91
N TRP A 485 11.63 -0.34 -10.60
CA TRP A 485 11.46 -1.56 -9.83
C TRP A 485 10.34 -2.43 -10.41
N ILE A 486 9.14 -1.88 -10.65
CA ILE A 486 8.02 -2.67 -11.19
C ILE A 486 8.28 -3.14 -12.62
N ALA A 487 8.93 -2.31 -13.45
CA ALA A 487 9.30 -2.69 -14.81
C ALA A 487 10.24 -3.91 -14.83
N TYR A 488 11.11 -4.04 -13.81
CA TYR A 488 11.97 -5.20 -13.65
C TYR A 488 11.25 -6.39 -13.01
N SER A 489 10.51 -6.15 -11.92
CA SER A 489 10.02 -7.21 -11.02
C SER A 489 8.72 -7.86 -11.50
N CYS A 490 7.89 -7.16 -12.28
CA CYS A 490 6.54 -7.58 -12.66
C CYS A 490 6.45 -9.05 -13.12
N THR A 491 7.17 -9.43 -14.18
CA THR A 491 7.15 -10.80 -14.72
C THR A 491 7.67 -11.84 -13.73
N ARG A 492 8.64 -11.47 -12.88
CA ARG A 492 9.25 -12.38 -11.89
C ARG A 492 8.31 -12.64 -10.72
N ILE A 493 7.63 -11.59 -10.25
CA ILE A 493 6.59 -11.69 -9.22
C ILE A 493 5.46 -12.58 -9.73
N GLU A 494 4.97 -12.33 -10.95
CA GLU A 494 3.91 -13.13 -11.57
C GLU A 494 4.30 -14.61 -11.69
N GLN A 495 5.51 -14.89 -12.19
CA GLN A 495 6.03 -16.26 -12.29
C GLN A 495 6.16 -16.94 -10.93
N PHE A 496 6.65 -16.23 -9.91
CA PHE A 496 6.80 -16.75 -8.56
C PHE A 496 5.45 -17.05 -7.89
N LEU A 497 4.49 -16.12 -7.99
CA LEU A 497 3.19 -16.26 -7.34
C LEU A 497 2.31 -17.32 -8.01
N ARG A 498 2.44 -17.51 -9.34
CA ARG A 498 1.72 -18.59 -10.06
C ARG A 498 2.29 -19.98 -9.81
N ARG A 499 3.55 -20.10 -9.39
CA ARG A 499 4.13 -21.39 -9.00
C ARG A 499 3.49 -21.86 -7.71
N ARG A 500 2.62 -22.88 -7.80
CA ARG A 500 2.04 -23.54 -6.63
C ARG A 500 3.16 -24.18 -5.79
N PRO A 501 3.14 -24.06 -4.46
CA PRO A 501 4.07 -24.79 -3.60
C PRO A 501 3.89 -26.29 -3.84
N GLY A 502 4.98 -26.99 -4.22
CA GLY A 502 4.99 -28.45 -4.43
C GLY A 502 5.27 -28.94 -5.86
N ARG A 503 5.49 -28.05 -6.83
CA ARG A 503 6.10 -28.44 -8.13
C ARG A 503 7.49 -27.83 -8.26
N SER A 504 8.51 -28.61 -7.89
CA SER A 504 9.87 -28.42 -8.39
C SER A 504 9.85 -28.56 -9.92
N PRO A 505 10.77 -27.90 -10.65
CA PRO A 505 10.90 -28.09 -12.09
C PRO A 505 11.09 -29.56 -12.50
#